data_AF-A0A3B9LAY1-F1
#
_entry.id   AF-A0A3B9LAY1-F1
#
_cell.length_a   1.000
_cell.length_b   1.000
_cell.length_c   1.000
_cell.angle_alpha   90.00
_cell.angle_beta   90.00
_cell.angle_gamma   90.00
#
_symmetry.space_group_name_H-M   'P 1'
#
loop_
_entity.id
_entity.type
_entity.pdbx_description
1 polymer ?
#
loop_
_entity_poly.entity_id
_entity_poly.type
_entity_poly.pdbx_seq_one_letter_code
_entity_poly.pdbx_strand_id
1 'polypeptide(L)'
;ASNLALLTQGLPDKEARLKQATDQAASAQQALINTKQRIQIEQNNVQYVTQNLQEIKQRITRYTQELSALVLPNMAELEGHEHQLKMLQVQLEQQENKIQQFSAQEAALVMELNSLRQAQTQAQREFNQAEAEVRSLQKIQQSLNQESKLSDWLEQKGLKSSARLWQKIQIKQDWRVALEAVLGAKLNALIAEKSVLDQRPPSALVIGLSDNALETASTHSSFISMLSILDSKDQSLLGLLQDWLNGVYLLNNDLDIQQALSRLQVGECLVNQAGDIYTRHSVSYHGTQNAMQGVLERQQHLEALQQALPDLQDALHQVSQTLATQELALQTLRTQHQAENQSLRQITSEMHSSQLHLSRMKQGHENTRLRENSIKNEIQNATNKQATLEADVTS
;
A
#
# COMPACT_ATOMS: atom_id res chain seq x y z
N ALA A 1 47.40 154.05 16.73
CA ALA A 1 46.94 153.26 15.56
C ALA A 1 47.54 151.84 15.46
N SER A 2 48.19 151.29 16.51
CA SER A 2 48.89 149.99 16.42
C SER A 2 48.14 148.75 16.91
N ASN A 3 46.98 148.86 17.57
CA ASN A 3 46.31 147.69 18.16
C ASN A 3 45.22 147.05 17.28
N LEU A 4 44.73 147.73 16.23
CA LEU A 4 43.67 147.20 15.36
C LEU A 4 44.20 146.22 14.29
N ALA A 5 45.48 146.31 13.91
CA ALA A 5 46.11 145.39 12.94
C ALA A 5 46.50 144.02 13.55
N LEU A 6 46.70 143.97 14.87
CA LEU A 6 47.01 142.72 15.60
C LEU A 6 45.77 141.86 15.87
N LEU A 7 44.59 142.48 15.94
CA LEU A 7 43.31 141.79 16.20
C LEU A 7 42.71 141.17 14.93
N THR A 8 43.00 141.70 13.73
CA THR A 8 42.55 141.13 12.45
C THR A 8 43.43 139.98 11.96
N GLN A 9 44.70 139.86 12.40
CA GLN A 9 45.59 138.75 12.05
C GLN A 9 45.34 137.46 12.84
N GLY A 10 44.73 137.53 14.03
CA GLY A 10 44.45 136.35 14.89
C GLY A 10 43.05 135.76 14.76
N LEU A 11 42.14 136.44 14.07
CA LEU A 11 40.75 136.00 13.85
C LEU A 11 40.65 134.71 13.01
N PRO A 12 41.37 134.57 11.87
CA PRO A 12 41.34 133.35 11.06
C PRO A 12 41.92 132.15 11.81
N ASP A 13 42.92 132.37 12.67
CA ASP A 13 43.59 131.33 13.45
C ASP A 13 42.70 130.83 14.61
N LYS A 14 41.91 131.74 15.22
CA LYS A 14 40.87 131.37 16.20
C LYS A 14 39.64 130.72 15.55
N GLU A 15 39.20 131.18 14.38
CA GLU A 15 38.13 130.52 13.61
C GLU A 15 38.56 129.14 13.09
N ALA A 16 39.82 128.98 12.66
CA ALA A 16 40.38 127.69 12.28
C ALA A 16 40.46 126.72 13.48
N ARG A 17 40.86 127.20 14.67
CA ARG A 17 40.83 126.40 15.91
C ARG A 17 39.42 126.02 16.35
N LEU A 18 38.46 126.94 16.21
CA LEU A 18 37.06 126.66 16.55
C LEU A 18 36.46 125.63 15.57
N LYS A 19 36.75 125.77 14.27
CA LYS A 19 36.36 124.81 13.24
C LYS A 19 37.01 123.44 13.45
N GLN A 20 38.30 123.42 13.78
CA GLN A 20 39.03 122.18 14.11
C GLN A 20 38.47 121.50 15.37
N ALA A 21 38.11 122.27 16.40
CA ALA A 21 37.47 121.74 17.61
C ALA A 21 36.06 121.22 17.35
N THR A 22 35.26 121.89 16.49
CA THR A 22 33.93 121.39 16.09
C THR A 22 34.03 120.15 15.20
N ASP A 23 35.01 120.08 14.30
CA ASP A 23 35.24 118.90 13.45
C ASP A 23 35.75 117.70 14.29
N GLN A 24 36.61 117.94 15.29
CA GLN A 24 37.03 116.94 16.26
C GLN A 24 35.87 116.46 17.14
N ALA A 25 35.01 117.38 17.61
CA ALA A 25 33.81 117.03 18.38
C ALA A 25 32.81 116.23 17.55
N ALA A 26 32.57 116.63 16.29
CA ALA A 26 31.71 115.90 15.36
C ALA A 26 32.26 114.50 15.04
N SER A 27 33.58 114.38 14.78
CA SER A 27 34.25 113.10 14.57
C SER A 27 34.18 112.19 15.81
N ALA A 28 34.35 112.74 17.01
CA ALA A 28 34.23 111.98 18.27
C ALA A 28 32.78 111.54 18.52
N GLN A 29 31.80 112.39 18.20
CA GLN A 29 30.38 112.08 18.32
C GLN A 29 29.94 111.00 17.33
N GLN A 30 30.46 111.04 16.09
CA GLN A 30 30.20 110.03 15.07
C GLN A 30 30.88 108.70 15.40
N ALA A 31 32.11 108.74 15.95
CA ALA A 31 32.78 107.57 16.51
C ALA A 31 32.00 106.96 17.69
N LEU A 32 31.43 107.78 18.58
CA LEU A 32 30.59 107.33 19.69
C LEU A 32 29.31 106.65 19.18
N ILE A 33 28.62 107.23 18.19
CA ILE A 33 27.42 106.64 17.58
C ILE A 33 27.75 105.29 16.93
N ASN A 34 28.82 105.22 16.13
CA ASN A 34 29.28 103.98 15.51
C ASN A 34 29.65 102.93 16.57
N THR A 35 30.29 103.33 17.67
CA THR A 35 30.67 102.41 18.76
C THR A 35 29.44 101.90 19.51
N LYS A 36 28.46 102.77 19.79
CA LYS A 36 27.17 102.37 20.38
C LYS A 36 26.39 101.43 19.48
N GLN A 37 26.37 101.68 18.17
CA GLN A 37 25.72 100.82 17.19
C GLN A 37 26.41 99.45 17.09
N ARG A 38 27.75 99.40 17.14
CA ARG A 38 28.51 98.14 17.24
C ARG A 38 28.20 97.40 18.55
N ILE A 39 28.21 98.07 19.70
CA ILE A 39 27.85 97.47 20.99
C ILE A 39 26.43 96.88 20.95
N GLN A 40 25.48 97.59 20.34
CA GLN A 40 24.10 97.12 20.25
C GLN A 40 23.94 95.92 19.31
N ILE A 41 24.71 95.86 18.22
CA ILE A 41 24.77 94.68 17.34
C ILE A 41 25.40 93.50 18.10
N GLU A 42 26.51 93.70 18.81
CA GLU A 42 27.13 92.62 19.59
C GLU A 42 26.26 92.15 20.76
N GLN A 43 25.53 93.04 21.43
CA GLN A 43 24.56 92.66 22.45
C GLN A 43 23.42 91.80 21.87
N ASN A 44 22.89 92.17 20.70
CA ASN A 44 21.89 91.36 20.01
C ASN A 44 22.48 90.01 19.54
N ASN A 45 23.73 89.97 19.08
CA ASN A 45 24.43 88.74 18.72
C ASN A 45 24.61 87.82 19.94
N VAL A 46 25.10 88.34 21.07
CA VAL A 46 25.27 87.58 22.32
C VAL A 46 23.92 87.03 22.80
N GLN A 47 22.86 87.85 22.77
CA GLN A 47 21.52 87.40 23.15
C GLN A 47 21.00 86.30 22.21
N TYR A 48 21.18 86.46 20.90
CA TYR A 48 20.82 85.46 19.89
C TYR A 48 21.59 84.15 20.06
N VAL A 49 22.91 84.20 20.25
CA VAL A 49 23.73 83.01 20.45
C VAL A 49 23.38 82.33 21.77
N THR A 50 23.18 83.08 22.85
CA THR A 50 22.76 82.53 24.16
C THR A 50 21.42 81.80 24.06
N GLN A 51 20.45 82.38 23.34
CA GLN A 51 19.14 81.77 23.12
C GLN A 51 19.26 80.50 22.27
N ASN A 52 20.03 80.53 21.18
CA ASN A 52 20.34 79.35 20.37
C ASN A 52 21.03 78.23 21.18
N LEU A 53 21.95 78.60 22.06
CA LEU A 53 22.69 77.68 22.92
C LEU A 53 21.73 77.00 23.92
N GLN A 54 20.81 77.76 24.51
CA GLN A 54 19.77 77.23 25.40
C GLN A 54 18.81 76.29 24.66
N GLU A 55 18.41 76.62 23.42
CA GLU A 55 17.59 75.74 22.57
C GLU A 55 18.30 74.43 22.23
N ILE A 56 19.59 74.48 21.86
CA ILE A 56 20.40 73.28 21.58
C ILE A 56 20.55 72.43 22.84
N LYS A 57 20.82 73.03 24.01
CA LYS A 57 20.89 72.30 25.30
C LYS A 57 19.57 71.60 25.62
N GLN A 58 18.43 72.27 25.44
CA GLN A 58 17.11 71.65 25.62
C GLN A 58 16.89 70.49 24.64
N ARG A 59 17.31 70.65 23.38
CA ARG A 59 17.20 69.62 22.35
C ARG A 59 18.05 68.39 22.68
N ILE A 60 19.29 68.58 23.14
CA ILE A 60 20.16 67.49 23.63
C ILE A 60 19.47 66.77 24.79
N THR A 61 18.99 67.49 25.81
CA THR A 61 18.30 66.86 26.95
C THR A 61 17.08 66.04 26.52
N ARG A 62 16.28 66.54 25.57
CA ARG A 62 15.14 65.80 25.01
C ARG A 62 15.59 64.52 24.30
N TYR A 63 16.61 64.59 23.45
CA TYR A 63 17.12 63.40 22.76
C TYR A 63 17.77 62.39 23.70
N THR A 64 18.47 62.84 24.74
CA THR A 64 19.05 61.94 25.76
C THR A 64 17.94 61.24 26.55
N GLN A 65 16.86 61.95 26.87
CA GLN A 65 15.67 61.35 27.50
C GLN A 65 15.01 60.34 26.56
N GLU A 66 14.83 60.67 25.29
CA GLU A 66 14.30 59.77 24.26
C GLU A 66 15.15 58.50 24.11
N LEU A 67 16.48 58.65 24.09
CA LEU A 67 17.41 57.52 24.04
C LEU A 67 17.29 56.62 25.28
N SER A 68 17.18 57.22 26.47
CA SER A 68 17.03 56.46 27.72
C SER A 68 15.68 55.76 27.87
N ALA A 69 14.64 56.30 27.22
CA ALA A 69 13.31 55.73 27.19
C ALA A 69 13.15 54.64 26.11
N LEU A 70 14.14 54.48 25.23
CA LEU A 70 14.12 53.47 24.18
C LEU A 70 14.32 52.07 24.81
N VAL A 71 13.31 51.21 24.71
CA VAL A 71 13.40 49.83 25.20
C VAL A 71 14.18 48.99 24.19
N LEU A 72 15.37 48.54 24.55
CA LEU A 72 16.13 47.59 23.75
C LEU A 72 15.46 46.21 23.82
N PRO A 73 15.15 45.58 22.68
CA PRO A 73 14.51 44.29 22.68
C PRO A 73 15.47 43.16 23.10
N ASN A 74 14.93 42.10 23.72
CA ASN A 74 15.69 41.05 24.39
C ASN A 74 16.32 40.06 23.40
N MET A 75 17.66 40.09 23.26
CA MET A 75 18.39 39.22 22.34
C MET A 75 18.31 37.73 22.72
N ALA A 76 18.19 37.40 24.02
CA ALA A 76 18.10 36.01 24.46
C ALA A 76 16.77 35.36 24.06
N GLU A 77 15.67 36.14 24.03
CA GLU A 77 14.37 35.67 23.52
C GLU A 77 14.44 35.39 22.01
N LEU A 78 15.14 36.24 21.25
CA LEU A 78 15.33 36.05 19.82
C LEU A 78 16.12 34.77 19.51
N GLU A 79 17.25 34.55 20.20
CA GLU A 79 18.05 33.32 20.08
C GLU A 79 17.24 32.07 20.47
N GLY A 80 16.40 32.16 21.52
CA GLY A 80 15.49 31.10 21.92
C GLY A 80 14.49 30.71 20.82
N HIS A 81 13.88 31.70 20.17
CA HIS A 81 12.97 31.45 19.04
C HIS A 81 13.69 30.92 17.79
N GLU A 82 14.91 31.37 17.50
CA GLU A 82 15.73 30.79 16.42
C GLU A 82 16.04 29.32 16.66
N HIS A 83 16.35 28.96 17.91
CA HIS A 83 16.59 27.57 18.28
C HIS A 83 15.32 26.72 18.16
N GLN A 84 14.17 27.23 18.63
CA GLN A 84 12.87 26.56 18.50
C GLN A 84 12.52 26.30 17.03
N LEU A 85 12.78 27.27 16.15
CA LEU A 85 12.50 27.15 14.71
C LEU A 85 13.40 26.08 14.05
N LYS A 86 14.68 25.99 14.42
CA LYS A 86 15.57 24.91 13.97
C LYS A 86 15.08 23.54 14.44
N MET A 87 14.61 23.43 15.68
CA MET A 87 14.03 22.19 16.20
C MET A 87 12.79 21.76 15.42
N LEU A 88 11.89 22.70 15.09
CA LEU A 88 10.72 22.44 14.26
C LEU A 88 11.08 22.02 12.83
N GLN A 89 12.14 22.59 12.24
CA GLN A 89 12.64 22.18 10.92
C GLN A 89 13.13 20.74 10.91
N VAL A 90 13.89 20.34 11.93
CA VAL A 90 14.36 18.94 12.06
C VAL A 90 13.18 17.99 12.27
N GLN A 91 12.18 18.38 13.08
CA GLN A 91 10.96 17.59 13.26
C GLN A 91 10.16 17.45 11.95
N LEU A 92 10.07 18.51 11.14
CA LEU A 92 9.43 18.47 9.83
C LEU A 92 10.11 17.45 8.91
N GLU A 93 11.44 17.52 8.78
CA GLU A 93 12.20 16.61 7.93
C GLU A 93 12.06 15.15 8.37
N GLN A 94 12.08 14.89 9.68
CA GLN A 94 11.82 13.56 10.22
C GLN A 94 10.41 13.06 9.87
N GLN A 95 9.42 13.95 9.93
CA GLN A 95 8.03 13.62 9.64
C GLN A 95 7.80 13.36 8.15
N GLU A 96 8.40 14.16 7.27
CA GLU A 96 8.38 13.94 5.82
C GLU A 96 9.00 12.60 5.44
N ASN A 97 10.14 12.25 6.05
CA ASN A 97 10.78 10.95 5.84
C ASN A 97 9.88 9.78 6.28
N LYS A 98 9.18 9.88 7.41
CA LYS A 98 8.20 8.85 7.83
C LYS A 98 7.07 8.71 6.82
N ILE A 99 6.51 9.82 6.33
CA ILE A 99 5.44 9.81 5.32
C ILE A 99 5.90 9.12 4.03
N GLN A 100 7.13 9.40 3.58
CA GLN A 100 7.71 8.71 2.42
C GLN A 100 7.85 7.20 2.66
N GLN A 101 8.27 6.77 3.85
CA GLN A 101 8.35 5.36 4.22
C GLN A 101 6.96 4.69 4.20
N PHE A 102 5.94 5.34 4.78
CA PHE A 102 4.56 4.85 4.74
C PHE A 102 4.03 4.73 3.31
N SER A 103 4.30 5.71 2.45
CA SER A 103 3.89 5.67 1.04
C SER A 103 4.55 4.52 0.28
N ALA A 104 5.84 4.26 0.52
CA ALA A 104 6.54 3.12 -0.07
C ALA A 104 5.98 1.77 0.42
N GLN A 105 5.68 1.66 1.72
CA GLN A 105 5.03 0.47 2.30
C GLN A 105 3.63 0.25 1.72
N GLU A 106 2.84 1.32 1.55
CA GLU A 106 1.51 1.22 0.93
C GLU A 106 1.60 0.71 -0.51
N ALA A 107 2.53 1.25 -1.30
CA ALA A 107 2.73 0.80 -2.68
C ALA A 107 3.12 -0.69 -2.76
N ALA A 108 4.03 -1.14 -1.89
CA ALA A 108 4.43 -2.54 -1.83
C ALA A 108 3.26 -3.46 -1.46
N LEU A 109 2.47 -3.08 -0.46
CA LEU A 109 1.32 -3.86 0.01
C LEU A 109 0.20 -3.93 -1.05
N VAL A 110 -0.02 -2.85 -1.80
CA VAL A 110 -0.98 -2.84 -2.92
C VAL A 110 -0.54 -3.79 -4.04
N MET A 111 0.76 -3.86 -4.35
CA MET A 111 1.28 -4.84 -5.32
C MET A 111 1.06 -6.27 -4.85
N GLU A 112 1.34 -6.56 -3.57
CA GLU A 112 1.11 -7.88 -2.96
C GLU A 112 -0.37 -8.26 -3.01
N LEU A 113 -1.29 -7.35 -2.64
CA LEU A 113 -2.73 -7.57 -2.71
C LEU A 113 -3.23 -7.88 -4.12
N ASN A 114 -2.71 -7.22 -5.14
CA ASN A 114 -3.06 -7.52 -6.52
C ASN A 114 -2.63 -8.94 -6.92
N SER A 115 -1.46 -9.39 -6.47
CA SER A 115 -1.00 -10.77 -6.70
C SER A 115 -1.87 -11.79 -5.97
N LEU A 116 -2.27 -11.50 -4.72
CA LEU A 116 -3.16 -12.36 -3.93
C LEU A 116 -4.57 -12.45 -4.54
N ARG A 117 -5.11 -11.35 -5.08
CA ARG A 117 -6.40 -11.36 -5.80
C ARG A 117 -6.36 -12.21 -7.07
N GLN A 118 -5.25 -12.16 -7.80
CA GLN A 118 -5.05 -13.04 -8.96
C GLN A 118 -4.96 -14.51 -8.53
N ALA A 119 -4.20 -14.80 -7.48
CA ALA A 119 -4.11 -16.16 -6.91
C ALA A 119 -5.47 -16.68 -6.43
N GLN A 120 -6.28 -15.84 -5.76
CA GLN A 120 -7.62 -16.20 -5.31
C GLN A 120 -8.54 -16.52 -6.49
N THR A 121 -8.51 -15.69 -7.53
CA THR A 121 -9.31 -15.91 -8.75
C THR A 121 -8.90 -17.20 -9.44
N GLN A 122 -7.60 -17.52 -9.46
CA GLN A 122 -7.10 -18.79 -10.02
C GLN A 122 -7.57 -19.99 -9.20
N ALA A 123 -7.35 -19.99 -7.89
CA ALA A 123 -7.78 -21.07 -6.99
C ALA A 123 -9.31 -21.29 -7.06
N GLN A 124 -10.09 -20.20 -7.12
CA GLN A 124 -11.54 -20.28 -7.24
C GLN A 124 -11.98 -20.92 -8.56
N ARG A 125 -11.29 -20.60 -9.67
CA ARG A 125 -11.57 -21.22 -10.97
C ARG A 125 -11.27 -22.71 -10.96
N GLU A 126 -10.12 -23.11 -10.42
CA GLU A 126 -9.70 -24.51 -10.30
C GLU A 126 -10.69 -25.31 -9.45
N PHE A 127 -11.06 -24.79 -8.28
CA PHE A 127 -12.06 -25.40 -7.40
C PHE A 127 -13.42 -25.56 -8.10
N ASN A 128 -13.93 -24.49 -8.72
CA ASN A 128 -15.23 -24.52 -9.40
C ASN A 128 -15.24 -25.48 -10.59
N GLN A 129 -14.13 -25.58 -11.32
CA GLN A 129 -13.99 -26.50 -12.43
C GLN A 129 -14.02 -27.95 -11.94
N ALA A 130 -13.22 -28.29 -10.92
CA ALA A 130 -13.22 -29.62 -10.33
C ALA A 130 -14.60 -29.99 -9.75
N GLU A 131 -15.26 -29.05 -9.07
CA GLU A 131 -16.60 -29.29 -8.51
C GLU A 131 -17.65 -29.51 -9.61
N ALA A 132 -17.62 -28.69 -10.67
CA ALA A 132 -18.53 -28.84 -11.80
C ALA A 132 -18.32 -30.19 -12.52
N GLU A 133 -17.08 -30.60 -12.67
CA GLU A 133 -16.72 -31.89 -13.28
C GLU A 133 -17.19 -33.07 -12.43
N VAL A 134 -16.96 -33.02 -11.11
CA VAL A 134 -17.49 -34.03 -10.17
C VAL A 134 -19.01 -34.12 -10.28
N ARG A 135 -19.73 -32.99 -10.24
CA ARG A 135 -21.20 -32.97 -10.37
C ARG A 135 -21.67 -33.53 -11.71
N SER A 136 -20.97 -33.20 -12.80
CA SER A 136 -21.27 -33.72 -14.14
C SER A 136 -21.08 -35.24 -14.20
N LEU A 137 -19.92 -35.75 -13.77
CA LEU A 137 -19.61 -37.17 -13.75
C LEU A 137 -20.58 -37.94 -12.84
N GLN A 138 -20.91 -37.41 -11.66
CA GLN A 138 -21.91 -37.97 -10.77
C GLN A 138 -23.29 -38.05 -11.43
N LYS A 139 -23.72 -37.00 -12.14
CA LYS A 139 -25.01 -36.99 -12.84
C LYS A 139 -25.05 -38.04 -13.95
N ILE A 140 -23.98 -38.18 -14.73
CA ILE A 140 -23.88 -39.24 -15.76
C ILE A 140 -23.97 -40.61 -15.07
N GLN A 141 -23.24 -40.83 -13.98
CA GLN A 141 -23.25 -42.10 -13.25
C GLN A 141 -24.62 -42.43 -12.63
N GLN A 142 -25.35 -41.42 -12.14
CA GLN A 142 -26.71 -41.57 -11.63
C GLN A 142 -27.72 -41.85 -12.73
N SER A 143 -27.57 -41.25 -13.92
CA SER A 143 -28.48 -41.48 -15.04
C SER A 143 -28.48 -42.92 -15.54
N LEU A 144 -27.34 -43.64 -15.38
CA LEU A 144 -27.25 -45.09 -15.63
C LEU A 144 -28.10 -45.94 -14.69
N ASN A 145 -28.54 -45.38 -13.55
CA ASN A 145 -29.34 -46.07 -12.53
C ASN A 145 -30.84 -45.75 -12.60
N GLN A 146 -31.26 -44.74 -13.37
CA GLN A 146 -32.62 -44.19 -13.32
C GLN A 146 -33.50 -44.71 -14.46
N GLU A 147 -33.80 -46.01 -14.45
CA GLU A 147 -35.06 -46.49 -15.03
C GLU A 147 -36.13 -46.44 -13.93
N SER A 148 -37.09 -45.53 -14.03
CA SER A 148 -38.08 -45.26 -12.96
C SER A 148 -38.76 -46.53 -12.41
N LYS A 149 -39.12 -47.46 -13.30
CA LYS A 149 -39.75 -48.74 -12.92
C LYS A 149 -38.80 -49.70 -12.19
N LEU A 150 -37.51 -49.68 -12.52
CA LEU A 150 -36.50 -50.52 -11.85
C LEU A 150 -36.19 -49.98 -10.46
N SER A 151 -36.08 -48.65 -10.31
CA SER A 151 -35.83 -47.99 -9.03
C SER A 151 -36.90 -48.31 -7.98
N ASP A 152 -38.19 -48.23 -8.35
CA ASP A 152 -39.30 -48.55 -7.45
C ASP A 152 -39.29 -50.03 -7.03
N TRP A 153 -38.96 -50.91 -7.98
CA TRP A 153 -38.85 -52.35 -7.72
C TRP A 153 -37.68 -52.69 -6.78
N LEU A 154 -36.54 -52.02 -6.96
CA LEU A 154 -35.37 -52.17 -6.08
C LEU A 154 -35.67 -51.68 -4.65
N GLU A 155 -36.47 -50.62 -4.51
CA GLU A 155 -36.92 -50.12 -3.20
C GLU A 155 -37.80 -51.14 -2.47
N GLN A 156 -38.78 -51.73 -3.16
CA GLN A 156 -39.66 -52.76 -2.60
C GLN A 156 -38.91 -54.01 -2.12
N LYS A 157 -37.78 -54.35 -2.77
CA LYS A 157 -36.94 -55.50 -2.41
C LYS A 157 -35.81 -55.16 -1.44
N GLY A 158 -35.71 -53.90 -0.97
CA GLY A 158 -34.64 -53.48 -0.06
C GLY A 158 -33.24 -53.42 -0.70
N LEU A 159 -33.16 -53.51 -2.03
CA LEU A 159 -31.91 -53.56 -2.81
C LEU A 159 -31.49 -52.19 -3.37
N LYS A 160 -32.24 -51.12 -3.07
CA LYS A 160 -31.95 -49.75 -3.54
C LYS A 160 -30.60 -49.23 -3.07
N SER A 161 -30.17 -49.63 -1.87
CA SER A 161 -28.89 -49.23 -1.26
C SER A 161 -27.74 -50.20 -1.55
N SER A 162 -27.99 -51.27 -2.29
CA SER A 162 -26.96 -52.26 -2.63
C SER A 162 -25.92 -51.66 -3.57
N ALA A 163 -24.65 -51.89 -3.26
CA ALA A 163 -23.55 -51.45 -4.10
C ALA A 163 -23.52 -52.21 -5.43
N ARG A 164 -23.07 -51.54 -6.49
CA ARG A 164 -22.82 -52.15 -7.79
C ARG A 164 -21.44 -52.79 -7.81
N LEU A 165 -21.24 -53.80 -8.67
CA LEU A 165 -19.93 -54.46 -8.82
C LEU A 165 -18.83 -53.45 -9.17
N TRP A 166 -19.07 -52.56 -10.15
CA TRP A 166 -18.09 -51.54 -10.57
C TRP A 166 -17.64 -50.58 -9.46
N GLN A 167 -18.40 -50.47 -8.36
CA GLN A 167 -18.02 -49.65 -7.18
C GLN A 167 -17.07 -50.38 -6.23
N LYS A 168 -16.96 -51.72 -6.33
CA LYS A 168 -16.19 -52.56 -5.41
C LYS A 168 -14.94 -53.19 -6.03
N ILE A 169 -14.76 -53.08 -7.35
CA ILE A 169 -13.64 -53.67 -8.07
C ILE A 169 -12.67 -52.59 -8.56
N GLN A 170 -11.37 -52.88 -8.55
CA GLN A 170 -10.33 -52.06 -9.17
C GLN A 170 -9.48 -52.94 -10.09
N ILE A 171 -8.97 -52.36 -11.18
CA ILE A 171 -8.11 -53.06 -12.14
C ILE A 171 -7.02 -52.11 -12.64
N LYS A 172 -5.89 -52.68 -13.05
CA LYS A 172 -4.81 -51.94 -13.74
C LYS A 172 -5.34 -51.19 -14.95
N GLN A 173 -4.80 -49.98 -15.16
CA GLN A 173 -5.26 -49.04 -16.18
C GLN A 173 -5.33 -49.64 -17.58
N ASP A 174 -4.31 -50.40 -17.97
CA ASP A 174 -4.17 -50.95 -19.32
C ASP A 174 -5.20 -52.04 -19.66
N TRP A 175 -5.90 -52.57 -18.66
CA TRP A 175 -6.85 -53.69 -18.81
C TRP A 175 -8.30 -53.31 -18.49
N ARG A 176 -8.60 -52.02 -18.26
CA ARG A 176 -9.97 -51.56 -17.96
C ARG A 176 -10.94 -51.87 -19.09
N VAL A 177 -10.57 -51.54 -20.32
CA VAL A 177 -11.42 -51.75 -21.51
C VAL A 177 -11.66 -53.24 -21.73
N ALA A 178 -10.63 -54.06 -21.52
CA ALA A 178 -10.72 -55.52 -21.53
C ALA A 178 -11.75 -56.05 -20.52
N LEU A 179 -11.70 -55.57 -19.28
CA LEU A 179 -12.66 -55.97 -18.25
C LEU A 179 -14.08 -55.48 -18.54
N GLU A 180 -14.23 -54.25 -19.03
CA GLU A 180 -15.53 -53.70 -19.42
C GLU A 180 -16.17 -54.52 -20.54
N ALA A 181 -15.37 -54.94 -21.54
CA ALA A 181 -15.84 -55.77 -22.65
C ALA A 181 -16.26 -57.17 -22.19
N VAL A 182 -15.50 -57.79 -21.28
CA VAL A 182 -15.78 -59.14 -20.76
C VAL A 182 -16.99 -59.16 -19.84
N LEU A 183 -17.07 -58.24 -18.88
CA LEU A 183 -18.17 -58.23 -17.90
C LEU A 183 -19.45 -57.60 -18.46
N GLY A 184 -19.35 -56.61 -19.35
CA GLY A 184 -20.50 -55.95 -19.98
C GLY A 184 -21.57 -55.56 -18.95
N ALA A 185 -22.80 -56.06 -19.12
CA ALA A 185 -23.91 -55.80 -18.21
C ALA A 185 -23.68 -56.31 -16.77
N LYS A 186 -22.82 -57.33 -16.56
CA LYS A 186 -22.47 -57.85 -15.23
C LYS A 186 -21.70 -56.83 -14.40
N LEU A 187 -21.02 -55.88 -15.05
CA LEU A 187 -20.32 -54.78 -14.37
C LEU A 187 -21.30 -53.91 -13.56
N ASN A 188 -22.54 -53.75 -14.04
CA ASN A 188 -23.63 -53.06 -13.34
C ASN A 188 -24.44 -53.97 -12.41
N ALA A 189 -23.93 -55.15 -12.05
CA ALA A 189 -24.64 -56.05 -11.15
C ALA A 189 -24.78 -55.45 -9.75
N LEU A 190 -25.94 -55.66 -9.11
CA LEU A 190 -26.12 -55.35 -7.68
C LEU A 190 -25.54 -56.48 -6.85
N ILE A 191 -24.73 -56.12 -5.86
CA ILE A 191 -24.17 -57.07 -4.91
C ILE A 191 -25.16 -57.23 -3.76
N ALA A 192 -25.63 -58.45 -3.56
CA ALA A 192 -26.57 -58.79 -2.49
C ALA A 192 -26.12 -60.07 -1.77
N GLU A 193 -26.44 -60.14 -0.48
CA GLU A 193 -26.35 -61.40 0.26
C GLU A 193 -27.41 -62.37 -0.27
N LYS A 194 -27.08 -63.67 -0.19
CA LYS A 194 -27.82 -64.79 -0.79
C LYS A 194 -29.32 -64.71 -0.49
N SER A 195 -30.07 -64.13 -1.42
CA SER A 195 -31.52 -64.03 -1.37
C SER A 195 -32.08 -64.37 -2.74
N VAL A 196 -32.94 -65.38 -2.77
CA VAL A 196 -33.67 -65.74 -3.99
C VAL A 196 -34.75 -64.68 -4.18
N LEU A 197 -34.76 -64.03 -5.33
CA LEU A 197 -35.84 -63.13 -5.70
C LEU A 197 -37.07 -63.93 -6.10
N ASP A 198 -38.17 -63.76 -5.37
CA ASP A 198 -39.44 -64.45 -5.70
C ASP A 198 -40.18 -63.84 -6.91
N GLN A 199 -39.72 -62.70 -7.43
CA GLN A 199 -40.38 -61.94 -8.50
C GLN A 199 -39.38 -61.45 -9.55
N ARG A 200 -39.77 -61.52 -10.83
CA ARG A 200 -38.95 -61.06 -11.96
C ARG A 200 -38.85 -59.52 -11.99
N PRO A 201 -37.66 -58.94 -12.17
CA PRO A 201 -37.49 -57.49 -12.30
C PRO A 201 -38.07 -56.95 -13.62
N PRO A 202 -38.46 -55.66 -13.65
CA PRO A 202 -39.09 -55.03 -14.82
C PRO A 202 -38.14 -54.74 -15.98
N SER A 203 -36.82 -54.79 -15.75
CA SER A 203 -35.79 -54.61 -16.78
C SER A 203 -34.57 -55.51 -16.53
N ALA A 204 -33.58 -55.44 -17.41
CA ALA A 204 -32.38 -56.28 -17.34
C ALA A 204 -31.58 -55.97 -16.06
N LEU A 205 -31.50 -56.96 -15.17
CA LEU A 205 -30.80 -56.85 -13.89
C LEU A 205 -29.92 -58.08 -13.70
N VAL A 206 -28.66 -57.84 -13.33
CA VAL A 206 -27.75 -58.87 -12.85
C VAL A 206 -27.61 -58.68 -11.34
N ILE A 207 -27.71 -59.78 -10.60
CA ILE A 207 -27.43 -59.80 -9.16
C ILE A 207 -26.20 -60.68 -8.95
N GLY A 208 -25.18 -60.09 -8.34
CA GLY A 208 -24.02 -60.80 -7.85
C GLY A 208 -24.27 -61.25 -6.43
N LEU A 209 -24.21 -62.55 -6.19
CA LEU A 209 -24.34 -63.12 -4.85
C LEU A 209 -22.95 -63.14 -4.22
N SER A 210 -22.76 -62.36 -3.16
CA SER A 210 -21.53 -62.44 -2.36
C SER A 210 -21.57 -63.69 -1.49
N ASP A 211 -20.62 -64.59 -1.68
CA ASP A 211 -20.45 -65.82 -0.90
C ASP A 211 -18.95 -65.97 -0.58
N ASN A 212 -18.63 -66.41 0.64
CA ASN A 212 -17.26 -66.62 1.09
C ASN A 212 -16.70 -67.98 0.67
N ALA A 213 -17.50 -68.81 0.00
CA ALA A 213 -17.05 -70.08 -0.56
C ALA A 213 -16.08 -69.84 -1.73
N LEU A 214 -14.80 -70.12 -1.50
CA LEU A 214 -13.77 -70.13 -2.54
C LEU A 214 -13.76 -71.50 -3.21
N GLU A 215 -14.15 -71.57 -4.47
CA GLU A 215 -13.93 -72.75 -5.29
C GLU A 215 -12.49 -72.74 -5.83
N THR A 216 -11.95 -73.90 -6.22
CA THR A 216 -10.61 -73.96 -6.84
C THR A 216 -10.66 -73.39 -8.25
N ALA A 217 -9.93 -72.29 -8.49
CA ALA A 217 -9.86 -71.66 -9.82
C ALA A 217 -9.21 -72.60 -10.82
N SER A 218 -9.85 -72.79 -11.98
CA SER A 218 -9.24 -73.53 -13.09
C SER A 218 -8.09 -72.69 -13.65
N THR A 219 -6.88 -73.22 -13.54
CA THR A 219 -5.66 -72.52 -13.98
C THR A 219 -5.18 -73.15 -15.27
N HIS A 220 -5.21 -72.37 -16.35
CA HIS A 220 -4.56 -72.77 -17.60
C HIS A 220 -3.07 -72.43 -17.49
N SER A 221 -2.19 -73.43 -17.51
CA SER A 221 -0.74 -73.26 -17.24
C SER A 221 -0.01 -72.33 -18.21
N SER A 222 -0.59 -72.09 -19.39
CA SER A 222 0.04 -71.31 -20.46
C SER A 222 -0.43 -69.85 -20.57
N PHE A 223 -1.46 -69.45 -19.82
CA PHE A 223 -2.05 -68.11 -19.96
C PHE A 223 -2.25 -67.42 -18.61
N ILE A 224 -2.18 -66.09 -18.62
CA ILE A 224 -2.43 -65.26 -17.43
C ILE A 224 -3.94 -65.05 -17.32
N SER A 225 -4.53 -65.45 -16.19
CA SER A 225 -5.96 -65.23 -15.93
C SER A 225 -6.25 -63.75 -15.69
N MET A 226 -7.36 -63.25 -16.23
CA MET A 226 -7.84 -61.89 -15.96
C MET A 226 -8.15 -61.67 -14.46
N LEU A 227 -8.51 -62.73 -13.72
CA LEU A 227 -8.72 -62.64 -12.27
C LEU A 227 -7.46 -62.20 -11.52
N SER A 228 -6.27 -62.54 -12.03
CA SER A 228 -4.98 -62.24 -11.37
C SER A 228 -4.56 -60.77 -11.42
N ILE A 229 -5.17 -59.96 -12.30
CA ILE A 229 -4.88 -58.53 -12.45
C ILE A 229 -5.93 -57.62 -11.80
N LEU A 230 -6.96 -58.22 -11.21
CA LEU A 230 -8.01 -57.52 -10.46
C LEU A 230 -7.58 -57.33 -9.01
N ASP A 231 -7.65 -56.08 -8.56
CA ASP A 231 -7.54 -55.74 -7.15
C ASP A 231 -8.97 -55.62 -6.60
N SER A 232 -9.44 -56.65 -5.90
CA SER A 232 -10.69 -56.57 -5.13
C SER A 232 -10.41 -56.08 -3.71
N LYS A 233 -11.09 -55.03 -3.28
CA LYS A 233 -11.07 -54.58 -1.87
C LYS A 233 -11.92 -55.48 -0.96
N ASP A 234 -12.78 -56.32 -1.53
CA ASP A 234 -13.78 -57.12 -0.82
C ASP A 234 -13.61 -58.60 -1.14
N GLN A 235 -13.19 -59.39 -0.14
CA GLN A 235 -12.94 -60.82 -0.25
C GLN A 235 -14.23 -61.59 -0.59
N SER A 236 -15.40 -61.06 -0.20
CA SER A 236 -16.71 -61.68 -0.44
C SER A 236 -17.14 -61.69 -1.91
N LEU A 237 -16.44 -60.94 -2.77
CA LEU A 237 -16.68 -60.89 -4.20
C LEU A 237 -15.83 -61.89 -4.99
N LEU A 238 -14.82 -62.51 -4.38
CA LEU A 238 -13.88 -63.34 -5.11
C LEU A 238 -14.55 -64.56 -5.73
N GLY A 239 -15.48 -65.21 -5.03
CA GLY A 239 -16.25 -66.33 -5.60
C GLY A 239 -17.08 -65.92 -6.82
N LEU A 240 -17.73 -64.75 -6.75
CA LEU A 240 -18.50 -64.19 -7.86
C LEU A 240 -17.62 -63.83 -9.06
N LEU A 241 -16.51 -63.14 -8.81
CA LEU A 241 -15.57 -62.74 -9.86
C LEU A 241 -14.91 -63.96 -10.50
N GLN A 242 -14.59 -64.98 -9.70
CA GLN A 242 -14.05 -66.23 -10.18
C GLN A 242 -15.03 -66.94 -11.10
N ASP A 243 -16.32 -67.02 -10.76
CA ASP A 243 -17.34 -67.60 -11.63
C ASP A 243 -17.47 -66.80 -12.94
N TRP A 244 -17.55 -65.47 -12.86
CA TRP A 244 -17.76 -64.63 -14.04
C TRP A 244 -16.55 -64.49 -14.96
N LEU A 245 -15.33 -64.67 -14.43
CA LEU A 245 -14.07 -64.55 -15.16
C LEU A 245 -13.36 -65.90 -15.33
N ASN A 246 -14.04 -67.00 -15.03
CA ASN A 246 -13.51 -68.33 -15.28
C ASN A 246 -13.27 -68.51 -16.80
N GLY A 247 -12.11 -69.05 -17.16
CA GLY A 247 -11.72 -69.23 -18.57
C GLY A 247 -11.41 -67.94 -19.33
N VAL A 248 -11.33 -66.78 -18.66
CA VAL A 248 -10.93 -65.51 -19.29
C VAL A 248 -9.44 -65.25 -19.08
N TYR A 249 -8.71 -65.15 -20.19
CA TYR A 249 -7.27 -64.99 -20.20
C TYR A 249 -6.82 -63.73 -20.95
N LEU A 250 -5.65 -63.21 -20.58
CA LEU A 250 -5.07 -62.01 -21.17
C LEU A 250 -4.30 -62.34 -22.45
N LEU A 251 -4.59 -61.61 -23.53
CA LEU A 251 -3.81 -61.62 -24.75
C LEU A 251 -2.76 -60.50 -24.72
N ASN A 252 -1.53 -60.85 -24.36
CA ASN A 252 -0.41 -59.92 -24.45
C ASN A 252 0.02 -59.72 -25.92
N ASN A 253 0.55 -58.54 -26.24
CA ASN A 253 0.93 -58.16 -27.60
C ASN A 253 2.01 -59.06 -28.24
N ASP A 254 2.79 -59.78 -27.42
CA ASP A 254 3.87 -60.66 -27.87
C ASP A 254 3.41 -62.08 -28.24
N LEU A 255 2.13 -62.41 -28.05
CA LEU A 255 1.57 -63.73 -28.33
C LEU A 255 1.03 -63.81 -29.76
N ASP A 256 1.42 -64.86 -30.49
CA ASP A 256 0.78 -65.20 -31.77
C ASP A 256 -0.67 -65.66 -31.53
N ILE A 257 -1.61 -64.84 -32.01
CA ILE A 257 -3.05 -65.01 -31.83
C ILE A 257 -3.51 -66.39 -32.34
N GLN A 258 -3.02 -66.84 -33.50
CA GLN A 258 -3.46 -68.10 -34.09
C GLN A 258 -3.03 -69.31 -33.26
N GLN A 259 -1.79 -69.28 -32.76
CA GLN A 259 -1.29 -70.32 -31.86
C GLN A 259 -2.01 -70.30 -30.52
N ALA A 260 -2.26 -69.12 -29.96
CA ALA A 260 -2.97 -68.97 -28.70
C ALA A 260 -4.41 -69.50 -28.79
N LEU A 261 -5.12 -69.21 -29.89
CA LEU A 261 -6.48 -69.69 -30.14
C LEU A 261 -6.57 -71.24 -30.20
N SER A 262 -5.56 -71.90 -30.76
CA SER A 262 -5.53 -73.37 -30.86
C SER A 262 -5.42 -74.08 -29.50
N ARG A 263 -4.89 -73.38 -28.48
CA ARG A 263 -4.67 -73.92 -27.14
C ARG A 263 -5.87 -73.71 -26.20
N LEU A 264 -6.79 -72.80 -26.52
CA LEU A 264 -7.98 -72.53 -25.73
C LEU A 264 -8.94 -73.72 -25.69
N GLN A 265 -9.41 -74.10 -24.51
CA GLN A 265 -10.46 -75.10 -24.32
C GLN A 265 -11.85 -74.53 -24.64
N VAL A 266 -12.86 -75.40 -24.65
CA VAL A 266 -14.25 -75.00 -24.87
C VAL A 266 -14.72 -74.13 -23.71
N GLY A 267 -15.21 -72.93 -24.01
CA GLY A 267 -15.66 -71.96 -23.01
C GLY A 267 -14.58 -70.96 -22.57
N GLU A 268 -13.33 -71.13 -23.01
CA GLU A 268 -12.25 -70.18 -22.73
C GLU A 268 -12.15 -69.08 -23.79
N CYS A 269 -11.72 -67.89 -23.38
CA CYS A 269 -11.48 -66.75 -24.27
C CYS A 269 -10.22 -65.97 -23.90
N LEU A 270 -9.66 -65.31 -24.91
CA LEU A 270 -8.55 -64.38 -24.78
C LEU A 270 -9.06 -62.96 -25.01
N VAL A 271 -8.65 -62.01 -24.19
CA VAL A 271 -9.02 -60.60 -24.33
C VAL A 271 -7.78 -59.72 -24.45
N ASN A 272 -7.75 -58.81 -25.41
CA ASN A 272 -6.67 -57.83 -25.56
C ASN A 272 -6.96 -56.53 -24.78
N GLN A 273 -5.98 -55.63 -24.70
CA GLN A 273 -6.13 -54.34 -24.04
C GLN A 273 -7.19 -53.43 -24.70
N ALA A 274 -7.49 -53.63 -25.98
CA ALA A 274 -8.52 -52.88 -26.71
C ALA A 274 -9.96 -53.35 -26.39
N GLY A 275 -10.11 -54.46 -25.67
CA GLY A 275 -11.42 -55.05 -25.35
C GLY A 275 -11.92 -56.09 -26.35
N ASP A 276 -11.12 -56.45 -27.36
CA ASP A 276 -11.50 -57.49 -28.31
C ASP A 276 -11.41 -58.86 -27.66
N ILE A 277 -12.46 -59.65 -27.83
CA ILE A 277 -12.60 -60.98 -27.24
C ILE A 277 -12.45 -62.04 -28.33
N TYR A 278 -11.46 -62.90 -28.17
CA TYR A 278 -11.10 -63.98 -29.07
C TYR A 278 -11.52 -65.31 -28.44
N THR A 279 -12.39 -66.06 -29.12
CA THR A 279 -12.67 -67.46 -28.81
C THR A 279 -12.06 -68.33 -29.90
N ARG A 280 -12.02 -69.66 -29.69
CA ARG A 280 -11.49 -70.62 -30.68
C ARG A 280 -12.11 -70.45 -32.08
N HIS A 281 -13.38 -70.02 -32.16
CA HIS A 281 -14.12 -69.96 -33.43
C HIS A 281 -14.77 -68.60 -33.72
N SER A 282 -14.53 -67.58 -32.90
CA SER A 282 -15.12 -66.25 -33.09
C SER A 282 -14.23 -65.14 -32.56
N VAL A 283 -14.40 -63.94 -33.12
CA VAL A 283 -13.80 -62.71 -32.60
C VAL A 283 -14.91 -61.68 -32.45
N SER A 284 -14.98 -61.07 -31.27
CA SER A 284 -15.87 -59.96 -30.97
C SER A 284 -15.02 -58.71 -30.77
N TYR A 285 -15.14 -57.75 -31.68
CA TYR A 285 -14.43 -56.48 -31.58
C TYR A 285 -15.17 -55.52 -30.64
N HIS A 286 -14.41 -54.80 -29.81
CA HIS A 286 -14.98 -53.79 -28.92
C HIS A 286 -15.43 -52.57 -29.71
N GLY A 287 -16.64 -52.06 -29.42
CA GLY A 287 -17.27 -50.95 -30.14
C GLY A 287 -17.77 -49.84 -29.23
N THR A 288 -17.93 -48.63 -29.78
CA THR A 288 -18.23 -47.39 -29.02
C THR A 288 -19.69 -47.22 -28.57
N GLN A 289 -20.55 -48.25 -28.66
CA GLN A 289 -22.01 -48.11 -28.58
C GLN A 289 -22.66 -48.66 -27.29
N ASN A 290 -21.91 -48.84 -26.20
CA ASN A 290 -22.49 -49.31 -24.94
C ASN A 290 -22.56 -48.20 -23.89
N ALA A 291 -23.73 -48.00 -23.27
CA ALA A 291 -23.94 -47.04 -22.18
C ALA A 291 -23.04 -47.30 -20.94
N MET A 292 -22.55 -48.54 -20.79
CA MET A 292 -21.63 -48.97 -19.74
C MET A 292 -20.15 -48.70 -20.06
N GLN A 293 -19.84 -48.16 -21.23
CA GLN A 293 -18.47 -47.89 -21.62
C GLN A 293 -17.88 -46.72 -20.82
N GLY A 294 -16.63 -46.87 -20.41
CA GLY A 294 -15.89 -45.88 -19.64
C GLY A 294 -16.48 -45.62 -18.25
N VAL A 295 -17.27 -46.56 -17.70
CA VAL A 295 -17.80 -46.45 -16.34
C VAL A 295 -16.65 -46.53 -15.33
N LEU A 296 -15.68 -47.42 -15.54
CA LEU A 296 -14.54 -47.55 -14.64
C LEU A 296 -13.59 -46.35 -14.75
N GLU A 297 -13.40 -45.82 -15.97
CA GLU A 297 -12.59 -44.61 -16.21
C GLU A 297 -13.20 -43.39 -15.52
N ARG A 298 -14.52 -43.17 -15.72
CA ARG A 298 -15.24 -42.07 -15.07
C ARG A 298 -15.24 -42.20 -13.55
N GLN A 299 -15.38 -43.41 -13.01
CA GLN A 299 -15.34 -43.63 -11.56
C GLN A 299 -13.98 -43.30 -10.98
N GLN A 300 -12.88 -43.76 -11.60
CA GLN A 300 -11.54 -43.40 -11.13
C GLN A 300 -11.28 -41.90 -11.25
N HIS A 301 -11.72 -41.28 -12.33
CA HIS A 301 -11.59 -39.83 -12.50
C HIS A 301 -12.36 -39.07 -11.41
N LEU A 302 -13.60 -39.50 -11.12
CA LEU A 302 -14.42 -38.97 -10.05
C LEU A 302 -13.73 -39.16 -8.68
N GLU A 303 -13.17 -40.34 -8.38
CA GLU A 303 -12.43 -40.59 -7.14
C GLU A 303 -11.21 -39.69 -7.00
N ALA A 304 -10.43 -39.52 -8.08
CA ALA A 304 -9.26 -38.64 -8.09
C ALA A 304 -9.65 -37.17 -7.85
N LEU A 305 -10.70 -36.69 -8.52
CA LEU A 305 -11.21 -35.33 -8.31
C LEU A 305 -11.79 -35.14 -6.91
N GLN A 306 -12.50 -36.14 -6.37
CA GLN A 306 -13.02 -36.10 -5.00
C GLN A 306 -11.90 -36.10 -3.95
N GLN A 307 -10.78 -36.78 -4.21
CA GLN A 307 -9.61 -36.72 -3.35
C GLN A 307 -8.88 -35.38 -3.43
N ALA A 308 -8.87 -34.74 -4.60
CA ALA A 308 -8.22 -33.44 -4.80
C ALA A 308 -9.06 -32.24 -4.33
N LEU A 309 -10.39 -32.37 -4.24
CA LEU A 309 -11.31 -31.30 -3.86
C LEU A 309 -11.00 -30.66 -2.49
N PRO A 310 -10.74 -31.42 -1.40
CA PRO A 310 -10.36 -30.87 -0.11
C PRO A 310 -9.11 -29.98 -0.20
N ASP A 311 -8.08 -30.44 -0.90
CA ASP A 311 -6.83 -29.68 -1.06
C ASP A 311 -7.06 -28.37 -1.83
N LEU A 312 -7.88 -28.40 -2.88
CA LEU A 312 -8.26 -27.19 -3.65
C LEU A 312 -9.09 -26.22 -2.80
N GLN A 313 -10.01 -26.74 -1.98
CA GLN A 313 -10.82 -25.93 -1.07
C GLN A 313 -9.95 -25.27 0.01
N ASP A 314 -9.02 -26.03 0.58
CA ASP A 314 -8.08 -25.53 1.59
C ASP A 314 -7.16 -24.46 1.01
N ALA A 315 -6.64 -24.66 -0.20
CA ALA A 315 -5.84 -23.66 -0.91
C ALA A 315 -6.63 -22.35 -1.15
N LEU A 316 -7.87 -22.45 -1.62
CA LEU A 316 -8.75 -21.29 -1.81
C LEU A 316 -9.02 -20.56 -0.49
N HIS A 317 -9.26 -21.30 0.59
CA HIS A 317 -9.52 -20.74 1.90
C HIS A 317 -8.27 -20.04 2.47
N GLN A 318 -7.09 -20.64 2.36
CA GLN A 318 -5.83 -20.04 2.77
C GLN A 318 -5.57 -18.71 2.05
N VAL A 319 -5.67 -18.69 0.72
CA VAL A 319 -5.44 -17.46 -0.06
C VAL A 319 -6.48 -16.39 0.31
N SER A 320 -7.73 -16.77 0.53
CA SER A 320 -8.79 -15.83 0.94
C SER A 320 -8.56 -15.26 2.33
N GLN A 321 -8.05 -16.06 3.28
CA GLN A 321 -7.67 -15.59 4.61
C GLN A 321 -6.48 -14.63 4.55
N THR A 322 -5.42 -14.98 3.81
CA THR A 322 -4.26 -14.10 3.64
C THR A 322 -4.64 -12.78 2.97
N LEU A 323 -5.53 -12.82 1.99
CA LEU A 323 -6.05 -11.61 1.35
C LEU A 323 -6.80 -10.72 2.36
N ALA A 324 -7.70 -11.30 3.16
CA ALA A 324 -8.46 -10.56 4.16
C ALA A 324 -7.56 -9.91 5.24
N THR A 325 -6.52 -10.62 5.70
CA THR A 325 -5.57 -10.07 6.68
C THR A 325 -4.74 -8.93 6.10
N GLN A 326 -4.28 -9.05 4.85
CA GLN A 326 -3.52 -8.00 4.17
C GLN A 326 -4.39 -6.78 3.83
N GLU A 327 -5.67 -6.97 3.50
CA GLU A 327 -6.60 -5.85 3.28
C GLU A 327 -6.84 -5.04 4.57
N LEU A 328 -6.96 -5.72 5.71
CA LEU A 328 -7.02 -5.06 7.03
C LEU A 328 -5.71 -4.32 7.34
N ALA A 329 -4.56 -4.94 7.07
CA ALA A 329 -3.26 -4.30 7.26
C ALA A 329 -3.12 -3.02 6.42
N LEU A 330 -3.58 -3.04 5.16
CA LEU A 330 -3.61 -1.87 4.30
C LEU A 330 -4.51 -0.76 4.86
N GLN A 331 -5.69 -1.14 5.37
CA GLN A 331 -6.60 -0.17 5.99
C GLN A 331 -5.96 0.49 7.21
N THR A 332 -5.31 -0.29 8.09
CA THR A 332 -4.57 0.25 9.25
C THR A 332 -3.40 1.13 8.83
N LEU A 333 -2.66 0.75 7.79
CA LEU A 333 -1.56 1.56 7.27
C LEU A 333 -2.06 2.92 6.74
N ARG A 334 -3.20 2.93 6.04
CA ARG A 334 -3.82 4.16 5.52
C ARG A 334 -4.29 5.10 6.62
N THR A 335 -4.87 4.57 7.71
CA THR A 335 -5.28 5.41 8.84
C THR A 335 -4.07 6.00 9.56
N GLN A 336 -2.99 5.23 9.71
CA GLN A 336 -1.71 5.73 10.23
C GLN A 336 -1.13 6.81 9.32
N HIS A 337 -1.06 6.56 8.01
CA HIS A 337 -0.55 7.54 7.05
C HIS A 337 -1.36 8.85 7.04
N GLN A 338 -2.69 8.79 7.21
CA GLN A 338 -3.52 9.98 7.36
C GLN A 338 -3.20 10.75 8.66
N ALA A 339 -3.00 10.06 9.78
CA ALA A 339 -2.63 10.69 11.05
C ALA A 339 -1.25 11.38 10.96
N GLU A 340 -0.27 10.74 10.32
CA GLU A 340 1.06 11.32 10.11
C GLU A 340 1.01 12.56 9.21
N ASN A 341 0.15 12.57 8.18
CA ASN A 341 -0.09 13.74 7.34
C ASN A 341 -0.77 14.90 8.10
N GLN A 342 -1.66 14.61 9.05
CA GLN A 342 -2.23 15.63 9.93
C GLN A 342 -1.15 16.23 10.85
N SER A 343 -0.29 15.39 11.41
CA SER A 343 0.86 15.84 12.22
C SER A 343 1.81 16.73 11.41
N LEU A 344 2.11 16.36 10.16
CA LEU A 344 2.94 17.19 9.26
C LEU A 344 2.33 18.58 9.05
N ARG A 345 1.01 18.67 8.82
CA ARG A 345 0.32 19.96 8.65
C ARG A 345 0.41 20.82 9.91
N GLN A 346 0.29 20.20 11.08
CA GLN A 346 0.42 20.90 12.36
C GLN A 346 1.84 21.45 12.55
N ILE A 347 2.88 20.62 12.38
CA ILE A 347 4.29 21.06 12.48
C ILE A 347 4.59 22.16 11.47
N THR A 348 4.09 22.05 10.24
CA THR A 348 4.28 23.07 9.19
C THR A 348 3.64 24.41 9.60
N SER A 349 2.42 24.38 10.16
CA SER A 349 1.73 25.57 10.65
C SER A 349 2.45 26.21 11.84
N GLU A 350 2.91 25.39 12.79
CA GLU A 350 3.68 25.84 13.94
C GLU A 350 5.01 26.49 13.50
N MET A 351 5.71 25.86 12.57
CA MET A 351 6.94 26.39 11.97
C MET A 351 6.71 27.71 11.25
N HIS A 352 5.64 27.84 10.45
CA HIS A 352 5.33 29.09 9.77
C HIS A 352 4.97 30.22 10.74
N SER A 353 4.18 29.92 11.78
CA SER A 353 3.85 30.91 12.81
C SER A 353 5.07 31.36 13.61
N SER A 354 5.99 30.44 13.93
CA SER A 354 7.28 30.74 14.57
C SER A 354 8.19 31.59 13.66
N GLN A 355 8.26 31.29 12.36
CA GLN A 355 8.98 32.08 11.35
C GLN A 355 8.46 33.52 11.27
N LEU A 356 7.14 33.69 11.20
CA LEU A 356 6.52 35.03 11.17
C LEU A 356 6.80 35.81 12.45
N HIS A 357 6.74 35.14 13.62
CA HIS A 357 7.04 35.77 14.89
C HIS A 357 8.51 36.23 14.95
N LEU A 358 9.44 35.35 14.58
CA LEU A 358 10.86 35.66 14.53
C LEU A 358 11.15 36.82 13.56
N SER A 359 10.53 36.83 12.37
CA SER A 359 10.69 37.92 11.40
C SER A 359 10.20 39.26 11.97
N ARG A 360 9.07 39.27 12.69
CA ARG A 360 8.55 40.48 13.34
C ARG A 360 9.48 40.96 14.45
N MET A 361 10.02 40.05 15.27
CA MET A 361 11.00 40.41 16.28
C MET A 361 12.26 41.00 15.64
N LYS A 362 12.84 40.33 14.63
CA LYS A 362 14.03 40.83 13.90
C LYS A 362 13.82 42.23 13.34
N GLN A 363 12.69 42.48 12.69
CA GLN A 363 12.36 43.80 12.16
C GLN A 363 12.19 44.84 13.27
N GLY A 364 11.56 44.47 14.39
CA GLY A 364 11.46 45.32 15.58
C GLY A 364 12.83 45.68 16.16
N HIS A 365 13.72 44.68 16.29
CA HIS A 365 15.11 44.88 16.71
C HIS A 365 15.87 45.83 15.78
N GLU A 366 15.78 45.64 14.47
CA GLU A 366 16.47 46.47 13.49
C GLU A 366 15.96 47.93 13.52
N ASN A 367 14.64 48.12 13.59
CA ASN A 367 14.03 49.45 13.70
C ASN A 367 14.48 50.19 14.97
N THR A 368 14.46 49.51 16.13
CA THR A 368 14.92 50.11 17.39
C THR A 368 16.41 50.46 17.30
N ARG A 369 17.25 49.59 16.72
CA ARG A 369 18.68 49.85 16.54
C ARG A 369 18.95 51.04 15.60
N LEU A 370 18.20 51.13 14.49
CA LEU A 370 18.30 52.28 13.58
C LEU A 370 17.88 53.58 14.26
N ARG A 371 16.79 53.55 15.06
CA ARG A 371 16.34 54.70 15.83
C ARG A 371 17.37 55.12 16.88
N GLU A 372 17.93 54.16 17.61
CA GLU A 372 18.99 54.38 18.59
C GLU A 372 20.21 55.08 17.94
N ASN A 373 20.67 54.58 16.80
CA ASN A 373 21.78 55.18 16.06
C ASN A 373 21.44 56.58 15.53
N SER A 374 20.22 56.80 15.03
CA SER A 374 19.76 58.13 14.59
C SER A 374 19.79 59.13 15.74
N ILE A 375 19.24 58.77 16.90
CA ILE A 375 19.20 59.64 18.09
C ILE A 375 20.63 59.92 18.58
N LYS A 376 21.51 58.91 18.63
CA LYS A 376 22.92 59.11 18.99
C LYS A 376 23.63 60.08 18.04
N ASN A 377 23.41 59.96 16.74
CA ASN A 377 23.96 60.89 15.75
C ASN A 377 23.37 62.31 15.90
N GLU A 378 22.07 62.44 16.15
CA GLU A 378 21.41 63.72 16.40
C GLU A 378 21.95 64.41 17.66
N ILE A 379 22.19 63.65 18.75
CA ILE A 379 22.86 64.13 19.96
C ILE A 379 24.26 64.61 19.61
N GLN A 380 25.08 63.77 18.95
CA GLN A 380 26.45 64.13 18.60
C GLN A 380 26.53 65.41 17.74
N ASN A 381 25.65 65.53 16.75
CA ASN A 381 25.57 66.72 15.90
C ASN A 381 25.16 67.96 16.70
N ALA A 382 24.19 67.83 17.61
CA ALA A 382 23.77 68.92 18.48
C ALA A 382 24.89 69.33 19.46
N THR A 383 25.63 68.37 20.03
CA THR A 383 26.76 68.63 20.92
C THR A 383 27.91 69.30 20.19
N ASN A 384 28.26 68.85 18.97
CA ASN A 384 29.26 69.51 18.14
C ASN A 384 28.87 70.95 17.83
N LYS A 385 27.59 71.19 17.50
CA LYS A 385 27.07 72.54 17.22
C LYS A 385 27.07 73.43 18.47
N GLN A 386 26.78 72.87 19.64
CA GLN A 386 26.91 73.57 20.92
C GLN A 386 28.37 73.99 21.16
N ALA A 387 29.33 73.09 20.95
CA ALA A 387 30.75 73.37 21.15
C ALA A 387 31.27 74.49 20.23
N THR A 388 30.84 74.52 18.96
CA THR A 388 31.19 75.62 18.04
C THR A 388 30.60 76.96 18.49
N LEU A 389 29.33 76.99 18.94
CA LEU A 389 28.71 78.23 19.40
C LEU A 389 29.29 78.71 20.74
N GLU A 390 29.69 77.80 21.63
CA GLU A 390 30.40 78.15 22.87
C GLU A 390 31.79 78.74 22.58
N ALA A 391 32.48 78.27 21.54
CA ALA A 391 33.73 78.86 21.06
C ALA A 391 33.52 80.27 20.49
N ASP A 392 32.48 80.49 19.69
CA ASP A 392 32.15 81.80 19.10
C ASP A 392 31.75 82.87 20.14
N VAL A 393 31.26 82.45 21.32
CA VAL A 393 30.93 83.36 22.44
C VAL A 393 32.17 83.74 23.27
N THR A 394 33.22 82.93 23.23
CA THR A 394 34.45 83.14 24.01
C THR A 394 35.58 83.81 23.22
N SER A 395 35.49 83.82 21.89
CA SER A 395 36.32 84.64 20.98
C SER A 395 35.81 86.06 20.85
#